data_AF-Q9B7G6-F1
#
_entry.id   AF-Q9B7G6-F1
#
_cell.length_a   1.000
_cell.length_b   1.000
_cell.length_c   1.000
_cell.angle_alpha   90.00
_cell.angle_beta   90.00
_cell.angle_gamma   90.00
#
_symmetry.space_group_name_H-M   'P 1'
#
loop_
_entity.id
_entity.type
_entity.pdbx_description
1 polymer ?
#
loop_
_entity_poly.entity_id
_entity_poly.type
_entity_poly.pdbx_seq_one_letter_code
_entity_poly.pdbx_strand_id
1 'polypeptide(L)'
;MKLTSDWICGFVEGEGCFCISISKIRSVQSKTPENLPGGQPTLLTEMTSKNQKSSFPEQSLEKKESVSKQVRLVFKVTQGVKNIQVLYALKKFFGVGHVKSQQASGKVWEYTVSRFEHLHTKIIPFFEKNTLYTSKQFDFYRFRKVALYMSRKEHLTFEGLAKIEKLTARMNTPECLEEVYEESFDEDKVRTFSKEKEEDTD
;
A
#
# COMPACT_ATOMS: atom_id res chain seq x y z
N MET A 1 25.95 10.94 14.44
CA MET A 1 24.88 10.51 15.36
C MET A 1 24.71 9.01 15.26
N LYS A 2 24.79 8.28 16.39
CA LYS A 2 24.43 6.86 16.48
C LYS A 2 23.04 6.80 17.12
N LEU A 3 22.10 6.12 16.48
CA LEU A 3 20.73 5.97 16.97
C LEU A 3 20.58 4.56 17.59
N THR A 4 19.94 4.48 18.74
CA THR A 4 19.52 3.20 19.34
C THR A 4 18.11 2.83 18.88
N SER A 5 17.74 1.55 18.96
CA SER A 5 16.40 1.10 18.58
C SER A 5 15.32 1.80 19.41
N ASP A 6 15.51 1.89 20.73
CA ASP A 6 14.54 2.52 21.64
C ASP A 6 14.34 4.01 21.34
N TRP A 7 15.43 4.72 21.02
CA TRP A 7 15.35 6.11 20.61
C TRP A 7 14.57 6.27 19.31
N ILE A 8 14.78 5.37 18.33
CA ILE A 8 14.05 5.40 17.06
C ILE A 8 12.56 5.13 17.31
N CYS A 9 12.22 4.14 18.14
CA CYS A 9 10.84 3.87 18.50
C CYS A 9 10.21 5.12 19.13
N GLY A 10 10.82 5.69 20.17
CA GLY A 10 10.31 6.90 20.81
C GLY A 10 10.19 8.11 19.87
N PHE A 11 11.13 8.27 18.92
CA PHE A 11 11.05 9.34 17.94
C PHE A 11 9.92 9.10 16.92
N VAL A 12 9.75 7.86 16.46
CA VAL A 12 8.68 7.47 15.55
C VAL A 12 7.31 7.59 16.22
N GLU A 13 7.22 7.41 17.53
CA GLU A 13 5.99 7.67 18.29
C GLU A 13 5.52 9.13 18.20
N GLY A 14 6.45 10.08 18.12
CA GLY A 14 6.10 11.49 17.92
C GLY A 14 5.88 11.86 16.46
N GLU A 15 6.77 11.42 15.57
CA GLU A 15 6.96 12.04 14.24
C GLU A 15 6.72 11.08 13.05
N GLY A 16 6.49 9.80 13.33
CA GLY A 16 6.34 8.76 12.31
C GLY A 16 4.91 8.61 11.77
N CYS A 17 4.79 8.33 10.47
CA CYS A 17 3.54 7.89 9.81
C CYS A 17 3.73 6.54 9.13
N PHE A 18 2.81 5.61 9.42
CA PHE A 18 2.57 4.41 8.63
C PHE A 18 1.34 4.65 7.76
N CYS A 19 1.55 4.90 6.47
CA CYS A 19 0.50 5.37 5.59
C CYS A 19 0.14 4.29 4.55
N ILE A 20 -1.15 4.00 4.39
CA ILE A 20 -1.71 3.05 3.41
C ILE A 20 -2.60 3.83 2.45
N SER A 21 -2.38 3.69 1.14
CA SER A 21 -3.17 4.38 0.11
C SER A 21 -3.65 3.42 -0.97
N ILE A 22 -4.90 3.60 -1.39
CA ILE A 22 -5.52 2.85 -2.49
C ILE A 22 -5.88 3.86 -3.57
N SER A 23 -5.45 3.62 -4.81
CA SER A 23 -5.68 4.53 -5.93
C SER A 23 -6.16 3.78 -7.16
N LYS A 24 -7.06 4.36 -7.95
CA LYS A 24 -7.52 3.75 -9.21
C LYS A 24 -6.38 3.75 -10.22
N ILE A 25 -6.12 2.61 -10.84
CA ILE A 25 -5.24 2.51 -12.01
C ILE A 25 -6.07 2.91 -13.23
N ARG A 26 -5.62 3.92 -13.97
CA ARG A 26 -6.21 4.24 -15.27
C ARG A 26 -5.81 3.15 -16.25
N SER A 27 -6.76 2.41 -16.81
CA SER A 27 -6.50 1.52 -17.94
C SER A 27 -6.13 2.37 -19.15
N VAL A 28 -5.00 2.06 -19.78
CA VAL A 28 -4.65 2.60 -21.10
C VAL A 28 -5.55 1.88 -22.10
N GLN A 29 -6.42 2.62 -22.80
CA GLN A 29 -7.12 2.10 -23.96
C GLN A 29 -6.07 1.78 -25.04
N SER A 30 -5.88 0.50 -25.36
CA SER A 30 -5.10 0.10 -26.52
C SER A 30 -5.81 0.63 -27.78
N LYS A 31 -5.25 1.65 -28.43
CA LYS A 31 -5.65 1.98 -29.80
C LYS A 31 -5.24 0.80 -30.69
N THR A 32 -6.20 0.10 -31.26
CA THR A 32 -5.97 -0.82 -32.39
C THR A 32 -5.34 -0.03 -33.54
N PRO A 33 -4.33 -0.57 -34.26
CA PRO A 33 -3.80 0.09 -35.44
C PRO A 33 -4.89 0.16 -36.51
N GLU A 34 -5.28 1.37 -36.86
CA GLU A 34 -6.24 1.66 -37.92
C GLU A 34 -5.60 1.27 -39.26
N ASN A 35 -6.35 0.48 -40.04
CA ASN A 35 -5.96 -0.03 -41.34
C ASN A 35 -5.48 1.09 -42.29
N LEU A 36 -4.35 0.88 -42.96
CA LEU A 36 -4.00 1.58 -44.18
C LEU A 36 -4.84 0.97 -45.33
N PRO A 37 -5.56 1.78 -46.11
CA PRO A 37 -5.49 1.55 -47.54
C PRO A 37 -5.40 2.87 -48.33
N GLY A 38 -4.40 2.94 -49.19
CA GLY A 38 -4.44 3.82 -50.35
C GLY A 38 -5.44 3.29 -51.38
N GLY A 39 -6.13 4.21 -52.06
CA GLY A 39 -6.96 3.93 -53.22
C GLY A 39 -8.32 4.63 -53.20
N GLN A 40 -8.42 5.80 -53.84
CA GLN A 40 -9.63 6.16 -54.60
C GLN A 40 -9.61 5.34 -55.92
N PRO A 41 -10.72 5.11 -56.67
CA PRO A 41 -11.87 6.01 -56.84
C PRO A 41 -13.27 5.37 -57.16
N THR A 42 -14.25 6.26 -57.38
CA THR A 42 -15.45 6.19 -58.27
C THR A 42 -16.86 5.92 -57.74
N LEU A 43 -17.77 6.70 -58.34
CA LEU A 43 -19.23 6.85 -58.20
C LEU A 43 -20.06 5.73 -58.85
N LEU A 44 -21.25 5.49 -58.28
CA LEU A 44 -22.56 5.02 -58.79
C LEU A 44 -23.12 4.06 -57.70
N THR A 45 -24.40 3.92 -57.37
CA THR A 45 -25.69 4.57 -57.61
C THR A 45 -26.71 3.76 -56.79
N GLU A 46 -27.87 4.37 -56.55
CA GLU A 46 -29.18 3.72 -56.30
C GLU A 46 -29.68 3.37 -54.89
N MET A 47 -30.85 3.96 -54.66
CA MET A 47 -31.85 3.74 -53.63
C MET A 47 -32.56 2.40 -53.86
N THR A 48 -32.95 1.69 -52.80
CA THR A 48 -34.26 1.02 -52.70
C THR A 48 -34.64 0.72 -51.24
N SER A 49 -35.94 0.56 -51.04
CA SER A 49 -36.72 0.65 -49.81
C SER A 49 -37.12 -0.74 -49.26
N LYS A 50 -37.53 -0.78 -47.97
CA LYS A 50 -38.25 -1.87 -47.25
C LYS A 50 -37.32 -3.06 -46.88
N ASN A 51 -37.37 -3.67 -45.69
CA ASN A 51 -38.54 -4.15 -44.97
C ASN A 51 -38.17 -4.68 -43.56
N GLN A 52 -39.14 -4.62 -42.65
CA GLN A 52 -39.45 -5.51 -41.52
C GLN A 52 -38.47 -5.80 -40.35
N LYS A 53 -38.99 -5.42 -39.18
CA LYS A 53 -38.70 -5.90 -37.82
C LYS A 53 -38.41 -7.41 -37.75
N SER A 54 -37.30 -7.77 -37.10
CA SER A 54 -37.27 -8.92 -36.20
C SER A 54 -36.71 -8.46 -34.85
N SER A 55 -37.46 -8.82 -33.83
CA SER A 55 -37.27 -8.53 -32.42
C SER A 55 -36.18 -9.40 -31.82
N PHE A 56 -35.12 -8.77 -31.31
CA PHE A 56 -34.35 -9.31 -30.19
C PHE A 56 -34.13 -8.15 -29.21
N PRO A 57 -34.49 -8.28 -27.92
CA PRO A 57 -34.05 -7.32 -26.94
C PRO A 57 -32.54 -7.49 -26.80
N GLU A 58 -31.79 -6.55 -27.35
CA GLU A 58 -30.37 -6.40 -27.13
C GLU A 58 -30.18 -6.04 -25.66
N GLN A 59 -30.11 -7.07 -24.80
CA GLN A 59 -29.64 -6.93 -23.44
C GLN A 59 -28.16 -6.53 -23.54
N SER A 60 -27.94 -5.22 -23.46
CA SER A 60 -26.64 -4.63 -23.25
C SER A 60 -26.06 -5.25 -21.98
N LEU A 61 -25.11 -6.15 -22.17
CA LEU A 61 -24.17 -6.56 -21.13
C LEU A 61 -23.44 -5.29 -20.70
N GLU A 62 -23.91 -4.65 -19.63
CA GLU A 62 -23.17 -3.60 -18.96
C GLU A 62 -21.78 -4.16 -18.66
N LYS A 63 -20.79 -3.73 -19.44
CA LYS A 63 -19.39 -3.98 -19.14
C LYS A 63 -19.12 -3.33 -17.78
N LYS A 64 -19.24 -4.11 -16.71
CA LYS A 64 -18.69 -3.75 -15.39
C LYS A 64 -17.20 -3.60 -15.60
N GLU A 65 -16.75 -2.37 -15.85
CA GLU A 65 -15.34 -2.06 -15.91
C GLU A 65 -14.72 -2.51 -14.59
N SER A 66 -13.89 -3.55 -14.64
CA SER A 66 -13.11 -3.98 -13.49
C SER A 66 -12.04 -2.92 -13.25
N VAL A 67 -12.39 -1.89 -12.48
CA VAL A 67 -11.44 -0.83 -12.12
C VAL A 67 -10.33 -1.48 -11.30
N SER A 68 -9.16 -1.65 -11.92
CA SER A 68 -7.96 -2.11 -11.23
C SER A 68 -7.53 -1.04 -10.22
N LYS A 69 -7.31 -1.42 -8.97
CA LYS A 69 -6.86 -0.53 -7.90
C LYS A 69 -5.42 -0.87 -7.53
N GLN A 70 -4.59 0.15 -7.30
CA GLN A 70 -3.24 0.01 -6.79
C GLN A 70 -3.23 0.26 -5.28
N VAL A 71 -2.67 -0.67 -4.53
CA VAL A 71 -2.35 -0.50 -3.11
C VAL A 71 -0.90 -0.04 -2.98
N ARG A 72 -0.67 0.98 -2.13
CA ARG A 72 0.67 1.51 -1.84
C ARG A 72 0.84 1.71 -0.34
N LEU A 73 1.99 1.26 0.15
CA LEU A 73 2.45 1.43 1.51
C LEU A 73 3.60 2.45 1.54
N VAL A 74 3.59 3.33 2.54
CA VAL A 74 4.65 4.29 2.76
C VAL A 74 4.91 4.47 4.26
N PHE A 75 6.17 4.35 4.68
CA PHE A 75 6.62 4.80 5.99
C PHE A 75 7.34 6.14 5.85
N LYS A 76 7.00 7.10 6.73
CA LYS A 76 7.57 8.45 6.69
C LYS A 76 7.90 8.98 8.07
N VAL A 77 8.92 9.84 8.13
CA VAL A 77 9.22 10.69 9.28
C VAL A 77 9.48 12.10 8.77
N THR A 78 8.79 13.09 9.34
CA THR A 78 8.86 14.49 8.90
C THR A 78 9.62 15.33 9.91
N GLN A 79 10.36 16.32 9.45
CA GLN A 79 11.05 17.24 10.35
C GLN A 79 11.35 18.59 9.68
N GLY A 80 11.49 19.64 10.49
CA GLY A 80 11.92 20.94 10.01
C GLY A 80 13.38 20.94 9.56
N VAL A 81 13.74 21.84 8.64
CA VAL A 81 15.10 21.93 8.06
C VAL A 81 16.21 22.06 9.11
N LYS A 82 15.95 22.74 10.24
CA LYS A 82 16.90 22.89 11.36
C LYS A 82 17.35 21.54 11.95
N ASN A 83 16.48 20.53 11.86
CA ASN A 83 16.69 19.21 12.45
C ASN A 83 16.84 18.12 11.37
N ILE A 84 17.09 18.49 10.10
CA ILE A 84 17.21 17.54 8.97
C ILE A 84 18.25 16.42 9.19
N GLN A 85 19.26 16.68 10.02
CA GLN A 85 20.28 15.70 10.40
C GLN A 85 19.69 14.40 10.96
N VAL A 86 18.55 14.46 11.65
CA VAL A 86 17.86 13.28 12.19
C VAL A 86 17.31 12.38 11.08
N LEU A 87 16.80 12.98 10.00
CA LEU A 87 16.26 12.26 8.86
C LEU A 87 17.38 11.50 8.11
N TYR A 88 18.54 12.13 7.97
CA TYR A 88 19.72 11.47 7.41
C TYR A 88 20.28 10.39 8.33
N ALA A 89 20.21 10.58 9.66
CA ALA A 89 20.60 9.55 10.62
C ALA A 89 19.67 8.33 10.54
N LEU A 90 18.35 8.53 10.39
CA LEU A 90 17.39 7.45 10.15
C LEU A 90 17.67 6.71 8.84
N LYS A 91 17.90 7.44 7.74
CA LYS A 91 18.30 6.85 6.45
C LYS A 91 19.57 6.00 6.60
N LYS A 92 20.56 6.50 7.33
CA LYS A 92 21.81 5.77 7.61
C LYS A 92 21.57 4.52 8.45
N PHE A 93 20.72 4.60 9.47
CA PHE A 93 20.37 3.48 10.35
C PHE A 93 19.67 2.35 9.59
N PHE A 94 18.62 2.67 8.82
CA PHE A 94 17.87 1.66 8.07
C PHE A 94 18.59 1.21 6.79
N GLY A 95 19.51 2.02 6.27
CA GLY A 95 20.26 1.75 5.03
C GLY A 95 19.40 1.84 3.75
N VAL A 96 18.15 2.26 3.86
CA VAL A 96 17.17 2.34 2.76
C VAL A 96 16.42 3.66 2.79
N GLY A 97 15.61 3.92 1.77
CA GLY A 97 14.76 5.11 1.68
C GLY A 97 15.49 6.35 1.17
N HIS A 98 14.77 7.47 1.16
CA HIS A 98 15.29 8.75 0.68
C HIS A 98 14.85 9.90 1.58
N VAL A 99 15.63 10.98 1.58
CA VAL A 99 15.31 12.23 2.27
C VAL A 99 15.08 13.30 1.21
N LYS A 100 13.95 14.02 1.29
CA LYS A 100 13.62 15.08 0.35
C LYS A 100 12.85 16.21 1.03
N SER A 101 12.88 17.40 0.45
CA SER A 101 11.98 18.48 0.85
C SER A 101 10.54 18.11 0.50
N GLN A 102 9.61 18.34 1.42
CA GLN A 102 8.18 18.15 1.19
C GLN A 102 7.60 19.29 0.35
N GLN A 103 8.16 20.50 0.48
CA GLN A 103 7.65 21.73 -0.12
C GLN A 103 8.74 22.43 -0.93
N ALA A 104 8.33 23.26 -1.90
CA ALA A 104 9.26 24.12 -2.64
C ALA A 104 10.02 25.10 -1.71
N SER A 105 9.41 25.48 -0.58
CA SER A 105 9.98 26.38 0.42
C SER A 105 11.21 25.82 1.15
N GLY A 106 11.44 24.51 1.12
CA GLY A 106 12.57 23.87 1.81
C GLY A 106 12.47 23.84 3.34
N LYS A 107 11.35 24.29 3.94
CA LYS A 107 11.21 24.40 5.41
C LYS A 107 10.96 23.05 6.09
N VAL A 108 10.28 22.13 5.41
CA VAL A 108 9.88 20.83 5.92
C VAL A 108 10.45 19.73 5.03
N TRP A 109 11.07 18.75 5.66
CA TRP A 109 11.73 17.62 5.01
C TRP A 109 11.14 16.30 5.49
N GLU A 110 11.16 15.29 4.64
CA GLU A 110 10.70 13.95 4.96
C GLU A 110 11.76 12.88 4.64
N TYR A 111 11.97 11.96 5.57
CA TYR A 111 12.54 10.65 5.29
C TYR A 111 11.40 9.70 4.90
N THR A 112 11.51 9.05 3.76
CA THR A 112 10.43 8.22 3.19
C THR A 112 10.97 6.87 2.69
N VAL A 113 10.24 5.80 3.02
CA VAL A 113 10.43 4.45 2.49
C VAL A 113 9.11 3.99 1.86
N SER A 114 9.12 3.77 0.55
CA SER A 114 7.92 3.40 -0.23
C SER A 114 8.11 2.16 -1.11
N ARG A 115 9.35 1.71 -1.30
CA ARG A 115 9.63 0.46 -2.03
C ARG A 115 9.20 -0.71 -1.15
N PHE A 116 8.31 -1.56 -1.67
CA PHE A 116 7.74 -2.68 -0.93
C PHE A 116 8.82 -3.61 -0.35
N GLU A 117 9.84 -3.92 -1.13
CA GLU A 117 10.98 -4.72 -0.69
C GLU A 117 11.69 -4.14 0.54
N HIS A 118 11.95 -2.83 0.57
CA HIS A 118 12.57 -2.16 1.71
C HIS A 118 11.65 -2.14 2.94
N LEU A 119 10.34 -1.96 2.72
CA LEU A 119 9.35 -2.02 3.78
C LEU A 119 9.30 -3.42 4.41
N HIS A 120 9.24 -4.46 3.57
CA HIS A 120 9.17 -5.86 3.97
C HIS A 120 10.44 -6.36 4.66
N THR A 121 11.62 -5.94 4.20
CA THR A 121 12.90 -6.49 4.69
C THR A 121 13.55 -5.65 5.79
N LYS A 122 13.22 -4.36 5.93
CA LYS A 122 13.87 -3.45 6.88
C LYS A 122 12.90 -2.82 7.87
N ILE A 123 11.83 -2.20 7.39
CA ILE A 123 10.94 -1.40 8.25
C ILE A 123 10.03 -2.29 9.10
N ILE A 124 9.32 -3.23 8.49
CA ILE A 124 8.40 -4.12 9.21
C ILE A 124 9.13 -4.97 10.25
N PRO A 125 10.24 -5.67 9.92
CA PRO A 125 10.95 -6.48 10.92
C PRO A 125 11.51 -5.66 12.08
N PHE A 126 11.88 -4.39 11.84
CA PHE A 126 12.34 -3.51 12.90
C PHE A 126 11.24 -3.23 13.93
N PHE A 127 10.03 -2.85 13.49
CA PHE A 127 8.93 -2.54 14.40
C PHE A 127 8.19 -3.78 14.92
N GLU A 128 8.38 -4.96 14.31
CA GLU A 128 7.99 -6.25 14.91
C GLU A 128 8.88 -6.58 16.11
N LYS A 129 10.18 -6.29 16.03
CA LYS A 129 11.13 -6.55 17.12
C LYS A 129 11.10 -5.46 18.20
N ASN A 130 10.81 -4.22 17.82
CA ASN A 130 10.84 -3.07 18.71
C ASN A 130 9.46 -2.42 18.73
N THR A 131 8.67 -2.76 19.75
CA THR A 131 7.27 -2.38 19.88
C THR A 131 7.08 -0.87 20.00
N LEU A 132 6.03 -0.37 19.34
CA LEU A 132 5.45 0.96 19.56
C LEU A 132 4.36 0.82 20.64
N TYR A 133 4.27 1.77 21.56
CA TYR A 133 3.38 1.81 22.71
C TYR A 133 2.20 2.77 22.59
N THR A 134 2.21 3.73 21.66
CA THR A 134 1.04 4.62 21.45
C THR A 134 0.07 4.03 20.43
N SER A 135 -1.00 4.76 20.12
CA SER A 135 -1.94 4.40 19.05
C SER A 135 -1.29 4.11 17.69
N LYS A 136 -0.04 4.57 17.49
CA LYS A 136 0.78 4.25 16.31
C LYS A 136 1.04 2.76 16.12
N GLN A 137 1.02 1.98 17.21
CA GLN A 137 1.13 0.53 17.15
C GLN A 137 0.02 -0.07 16.29
N PHE A 138 -1.20 0.46 16.39
CA PHE A 138 -2.33 -0.02 15.59
C PHE A 138 -2.18 0.37 14.11
N ASP A 139 -1.61 1.56 13.83
CA ASP A 139 -1.27 1.95 12.45
C ASP A 139 -0.22 0.99 11.87
N PHE A 140 0.82 0.68 12.65
CA PHE A 140 1.83 -0.29 12.28
C PHE A 140 1.24 -1.69 12.05
N TYR A 141 0.34 -2.17 12.90
CA TYR A 141 -0.31 -3.48 12.72
C TYR A 141 -1.14 -3.56 11.45
N ARG A 142 -1.95 -2.54 11.16
CA ARG A 142 -2.68 -2.46 9.89
C ARG A 142 -1.71 -2.43 8.70
N PHE A 143 -0.65 -1.63 8.81
CA PHE A 143 0.39 -1.53 7.79
C PHE A 143 1.08 -2.87 7.52
N ARG A 144 1.48 -3.59 8.57
CA ARG A 144 2.05 -4.94 8.52
C ARG A 144 1.08 -5.93 7.89
N LYS A 145 -0.19 -5.92 8.29
CA LYS A 145 -1.23 -6.81 7.74
C LYS A 145 -1.45 -6.58 6.25
N VAL A 146 -1.52 -5.33 5.82
CA VAL A 146 -1.60 -5.01 4.38
C VAL A 146 -0.34 -5.43 3.64
N ALA A 147 0.85 -5.26 4.24
CA ALA A 147 2.09 -5.74 3.63
C ALA A 147 2.10 -7.27 3.45
N LEU A 148 1.50 -8.02 4.38
CA LEU A 148 1.32 -9.47 4.26
C LEU A 148 0.42 -9.82 3.06
N TYR A 149 -0.74 -9.18 2.93
CA TYR A 149 -1.60 -9.34 1.74
C TYR A 149 -0.88 -8.98 0.43
N MET A 150 0.01 -7.99 0.48
CA MET A 150 0.82 -7.61 -0.67
C MET A 150 1.87 -8.67 -1.03
N SER A 151 2.54 -9.24 -0.02
CA SER A 151 3.56 -10.29 -0.20
C SER A 151 2.99 -11.55 -0.86
N ARG A 152 1.74 -11.90 -0.51
CA ARG A 152 1.01 -13.05 -1.05
C ARG A 152 0.29 -12.75 -2.37
N LYS A 153 0.42 -11.53 -2.89
CA LYS A 153 -0.29 -11.03 -4.08
C LYS A 153 -1.82 -11.03 -3.97
N GLU A 154 -2.38 -11.20 -2.77
CA GLU A 154 -3.83 -11.22 -2.53
C GLU A 154 -4.49 -9.87 -2.85
N HIS A 155 -3.75 -8.76 -2.68
CA HIS A 155 -4.16 -7.42 -3.10
C HIS A 155 -4.46 -7.25 -4.60
N LEU A 156 -4.18 -8.25 -5.44
CA LEU A 156 -4.56 -8.25 -6.86
C LEU A 156 -5.95 -8.87 -7.09
N THR A 157 -6.51 -9.52 -6.08
CA THR A 157 -7.84 -10.14 -6.13
C THR A 157 -8.90 -9.17 -5.63
N PHE A 158 -10.13 -9.34 -6.09
CA PHE A 158 -11.27 -8.54 -5.61
C PHE A 158 -11.49 -8.71 -4.10
N GLU A 159 -11.41 -9.94 -3.60
CA GLU A 159 -11.59 -10.25 -2.18
C GLU A 159 -10.48 -9.65 -1.31
N GLY A 160 -9.22 -9.81 -1.73
CA GLY A 160 -8.08 -9.22 -1.01
C GLY A 160 -8.12 -7.69 -1.01
N LEU A 161 -8.54 -7.06 -2.11
CA LEU A 161 -8.78 -5.61 -2.16
C LEU A 161 -9.89 -5.19 -1.20
N ALA A 162 -11.01 -5.90 -1.16
CA ALA A 162 -12.12 -5.61 -0.24
C ALA A 162 -11.67 -5.71 1.22
N LYS A 163 -10.84 -6.70 1.57
CA LYS A 163 -10.22 -6.86 2.90
C LYS A 163 -9.32 -5.66 3.24
N ILE A 164 -8.47 -5.23 2.30
CA ILE A 164 -7.59 -4.07 2.49
C ILE A 164 -8.40 -2.78 2.63
N GLU A 165 -9.45 -2.59 1.83
CA GLU A 165 -10.35 -1.43 1.93
C GLU A 165 -10.99 -1.34 3.32
N LYS A 166 -11.51 -2.45 3.84
CA LYS A 166 -12.07 -2.52 5.20
C LYS A 166 -11.04 -2.15 6.27
N LEU A 167 -9.78 -2.59 6.12
CA LEU A 167 -8.69 -2.24 7.04
C LEU A 167 -8.32 -0.75 6.99
N THR A 168 -8.31 -0.16 5.79
CA THR A 168 -7.90 1.25 5.59
C THR A 168 -9.00 2.26 5.92
N ALA A 169 -10.28 1.90 5.75
CA ALA A 169 -11.42 2.77 6.07
C ALA A 169 -11.44 3.21 7.54
N ARG A 170 -10.81 2.41 8.41
CA ARG A 170 -10.77 2.61 9.87
C ARG A 170 -9.53 3.36 10.38
N MET A 171 -8.65 3.84 9.49
CA MET A 171 -7.42 4.57 9.90
C MET A 171 -7.68 5.99 10.46
N ASN A 172 -8.90 6.55 10.30
CA ASN A 172 -9.26 7.89 10.78
C ASN A 172 -10.51 7.90 11.70
N THR A 173 -10.91 6.75 12.25
CA THR A 173 -12.08 6.64 13.15
C THR A 173 -11.64 6.04 14.49
N PRO A 174 -12.06 6.61 15.64
CA PRO A 174 -11.56 6.24 16.98
C PRO A 174 -11.98 4.84 17.50
N GLU A 175 -12.56 3.96 16.67
CA GLU A 175 -13.15 2.70 17.10
C GLU A 175 -12.62 1.46 16.37
N CYS A 176 -12.65 0.33 17.10
CA CYS A 176 -12.16 -1.01 16.80
C CYS A 176 -10.66 -1.25 17.10
N LEU A 177 -10.37 -1.33 18.40
CA LEU A 177 -9.18 -1.99 18.95
C LEU A 177 -9.32 -3.53 18.90
N GLU A 178 -10.53 -4.07 19.06
CA GLU A 178 -10.75 -5.51 19.32
C GLU A 178 -10.36 -6.45 18.16
N GLU A 179 -10.77 -6.17 16.91
CA GLU A 179 -10.43 -7.05 15.76
C GLU A 179 -8.91 -7.12 15.46
N VAL A 180 -8.14 -6.08 15.84
CA VAL A 180 -6.66 -6.07 15.65
C VAL A 180 -5.97 -6.83 16.78
N TYR A 181 -6.57 -6.86 17.97
CA TYR A 181 -6.04 -7.60 19.12
C TYR A 181 -6.17 -9.11 18.94
N GLU A 182 -7.32 -9.60 18.46
CA GLU A 182 -7.55 -11.05 18.28
C GLU A 182 -6.61 -11.69 17.24
N GLU A 183 -6.28 -11.00 16.15
CA GLU A 183 -5.34 -11.51 15.15
C GLU A 183 -3.86 -11.31 15.51
N SER A 184 -3.56 -10.49 16.52
CA SER A 184 -2.18 -10.28 16.99
C SER A 184 -1.68 -11.39 17.91
N PHE A 185 -2.61 -12.19 18.45
CA PHE A 185 -2.35 -13.46 19.13
C PHE A 185 -2.40 -14.62 18.12
N ASP A 186 -1.43 -14.67 17.21
CA ASP A 186 -1.07 -15.98 16.62
C ASP A 186 -0.48 -16.83 17.76
N GLU A 187 -1.26 -17.79 18.28
CA GLU A 187 -0.83 -18.76 19.30
C GLU A 187 0.43 -19.55 18.89
N ASP A 188 0.79 -19.55 17.60
CA ASP A 188 1.93 -20.27 17.05
C ASP A 188 3.31 -19.70 17.44
N LYS A 189 3.39 -18.54 18.11
CA LYS A 189 4.66 -18.00 18.65
C LYS A 189 4.89 -18.19 20.14
N VAL A 190 3.92 -18.70 20.90
CA VAL A 190 4.12 -19.00 22.33
C VAL A 190 4.90 -20.31 22.53
N ARG A 191 4.91 -21.19 21.52
CA ARG A 191 5.52 -22.52 21.63
C ARG A 191 7.05 -22.54 21.49
N THR A 192 7.66 -21.49 20.94
CA THR A 192 9.12 -21.41 20.75
C THR A 192 9.86 -20.66 21.86
N PHE A 193 9.16 -19.94 22.75
CA PHE A 193 9.78 -19.31 23.94
C PHE A 193 9.78 -20.22 25.19
N SER A 194 9.04 -21.33 25.16
CA SER A 194 8.96 -22.28 26.29
C SER A 194 9.88 -23.50 26.14
N LYS A 195 10.73 -23.56 25.10
CA LYS A 195 11.65 -24.70 24.89
C LYS A 195 13.14 -24.39 25.10
N GLU A 196 13.52 -23.13 25.29
CA GLU A 196 14.93 -22.74 25.51
C GLU A 196 15.24 -22.43 27.00
N LYS A 197 14.37 -22.83 27.93
CA LYS A 197 14.56 -22.58 29.38
C LYS A 197 14.68 -23.83 30.26
N GLU A 198 14.77 -25.03 29.67
CA GLU A 198 14.89 -26.30 30.41
C GLU A 198 16.19 -27.08 30.11
N GLU A 199 17.20 -26.44 29.53
CA GLU A 199 18.48 -27.13 29.23
C GLU A 199 19.67 -26.27 29.66
N ASP A 200 19.69 -25.87 30.94
CA ASP A 200 20.90 -25.37 31.61
C ASP A 200 20.73 -25.41 33.14
N THR A 201 20.44 -26.61 33.66
CA THR A 201 20.71 -26.97 35.06
C THR A 201 21.03 -28.46 35.13
N ASP A 202 22.30 -28.79 34.95
CA ASP A 202 22.99 -29.86 35.68
C ASP A 202 24.49 -29.52 35.78
#